data_AF-A0A7C5S9T7-F1
#
_entry.id   AF-A0A7C5S9T7-F1
#
_cell.length_a   1.000
_cell.length_b   1.000
_cell.length_c   1.000
_cell.angle_alpha   90.00
_cell.angle_beta   90.00
_cell.angle_gamma   90.00
#
_symmetry.space_group_name_H-M   'P 1'
#
loop_
_entity.id
_entity.type
_entity.pdbx_description
1 polymer ?
#
loop_
_entity_poly.entity_id
_entity_poly.type
_entity_poly.pdbx_seq_one_letter_code
_entity_poly.pdbx_strand_id
1 'polypeptide(L)'
;MKINGGKLPEGQEAYLRTEKTQGKEAINQTDKTRQKNSIQDRVELSGKAKELDALKKAINELPEIREKRVEEIRQAIETGNYRIDPFKVAGKILEEL
;
A
#
# COMPACT_ATOMS: atom_id res chain seq x y z
N MET A 1 24.84 -17.04 -32.71
CA MET A 1 23.83 -17.96 -32.12
C MET A 1 24.40 -18.55 -30.83
N LYS A 2 23.50 -18.77 -29.85
CA LYS A 2 23.66 -19.42 -28.52
C LYS A 2 24.14 -18.52 -27.37
N ILE A 3 23.15 -17.84 -26.80
CA ILE A 3 22.99 -17.63 -25.35
C ILE A 3 22.83 -18.97 -24.64
N ASN A 4 23.37 -19.14 -23.42
CA ASN A 4 22.66 -19.66 -22.23
C ASN A 4 23.58 -20.16 -21.10
N GLY A 5 23.15 -19.87 -19.87
CA GLY A 5 23.42 -20.63 -18.64
C GLY A 5 24.25 -19.86 -17.62
N GLY A 6 23.73 -19.31 -16.52
CA GLY A 6 22.48 -19.53 -15.81
C GLY A 6 22.78 -19.76 -14.32
N LYS A 7 22.12 -18.95 -13.46
CA LYS A 7 21.87 -19.08 -11.99
C LYS A 7 22.39 -17.92 -11.11
N LEU A 8 21.42 -17.16 -10.57
CA LEU A 8 21.46 -16.44 -9.28
C LEU A 8 21.48 -17.46 -8.11
N PRO A 9 21.56 -17.06 -6.82
CA PRO A 9 22.07 -15.84 -6.15
C PRO A 9 22.96 -16.17 -4.92
N GLU A 10 23.76 -15.26 -4.40
CA GLU A 10 24.13 -15.31 -2.96
C GLU A 10 24.54 -13.93 -2.44
N GLY A 11 23.51 -13.16 -2.07
CA GLY A 11 23.66 -12.06 -1.15
C GLY A 11 23.62 -12.63 0.27
N GLN A 12 24.80 -12.70 0.88
CA GLN A 12 25.11 -12.89 2.29
C GLN A 12 26.63 -13.10 2.25
N GLU A 13 27.47 -12.08 2.39
CA GLU A 13 28.03 -11.69 3.68
C GLU A 13 29.01 -10.56 3.39
N ALA A 14 28.64 -9.29 3.60
CA ALA A 14 29.65 -8.21 3.67
C ALA A 14 29.10 -6.89 4.26
N TYR A 15 28.10 -6.96 5.15
CA TYR A 15 27.60 -5.74 5.83
C TYR A 15 27.78 -5.83 7.33
N LEU A 16 28.99 -6.12 7.78
CA LEU A 16 29.38 -5.83 9.15
C LEU A 16 30.79 -5.22 9.18
N ARG A 17 30.78 -3.92 9.47
CA ARG A 17 31.79 -3.20 10.25
C ARG A 17 33.10 -2.84 9.56
N THR A 18 33.14 -1.60 9.07
CA THR A 18 34.32 -0.73 9.21
C THR A 18 33.88 0.70 9.54
N GLU A 19 33.33 0.91 10.73
CA GLU A 19 33.45 2.22 11.37
C GLU A 19 34.75 2.23 12.18
N LYS A 20 35.79 2.86 11.63
CA LYS A 20 36.78 3.62 12.39
C LYS A 20 37.57 4.53 11.47
N THR A 21 37.14 5.77 11.51
CA THR A 21 37.78 7.01 11.11
C THR A 21 39.26 7.10 11.47
N GLN A 22 40.11 7.47 10.51
CA GLN A 22 41.11 8.56 10.59
C GLN A 22 42.00 8.56 9.35
N GLY A 23 42.12 9.71 8.68
CA GLY A 23 43.06 9.89 7.57
C GLY A 23 42.70 11.10 6.73
N LYS A 24 43.34 12.23 7.05
CA LYS A 24 43.25 13.50 6.33
C LYS A 24 43.89 13.39 4.94
N GLU A 25 43.47 14.31 4.07
CA GLU A 25 44.13 14.80 2.85
C GLU A 25 43.86 14.04 1.54
N ALA A 26 43.56 14.85 0.51
CA ALA A 26 43.47 14.53 -0.92
C ALA A 26 42.13 14.04 -1.52
N ILE A 27 41.02 14.78 -1.41
CA ILE A 27 39.88 14.60 -2.36
C ILE A 27 39.18 15.93 -2.75
N ASN A 28 39.89 17.06 -2.85
CA ASN A 28 39.32 18.33 -3.34
C ASN A 28 39.21 18.41 -4.89
N GLN A 29 39.11 17.29 -5.59
CA GLN A 29 39.10 17.28 -7.06
C GLN A 29 38.36 16.08 -7.66
N THR A 30 37.27 15.60 -7.04
CA THR A 30 36.41 14.58 -7.68
C THR A 30 34.92 14.67 -7.37
N ASP A 31 34.46 15.75 -6.72
CA ASP A 31 33.03 15.90 -6.37
C ASP A 31 32.18 16.59 -7.45
N LYS A 32 32.77 17.27 -8.43
CA LYS A 32 31.99 17.93 -9.50
C LYS A 32 31.52 17.02 -10.63
N THR A 33 31.97 15.76 -10.69
CA THR A 33 31.62 14.82 -11.77
C THR A 33 30.81 13.60 -11.32
N ARG A 34 30.60 13.39 -10.01
CA ARG A 34 29.72 12.32 -9.49
C ARG A 34 28.31 12.76 -9.15
N GLN A 35 28.01 14.06 -9.16
CA GLN A 35 26.64 14.57 -8.97
C GLN A 35 25.74 14.46 -10.22
N LYS A 36 26.26 14.01 -11.36
CA LYS A 36 25.48 13.94 -12.61
C LYS A 36 24.78 12.59 -12.86
N ASN A 37 25.10 11.54 -12.09
CA ASN A 37 24.61 10.19 -12.35
C ASN A 37 23.81 9.55 -11.20
N SER A 38 23.47 10.29 -10.13
CA SER A 38 22.29 9.90 -9.34
C SER A 38 21.06 10.37 -10.10
N ILE A 39 20.74 9.68 -11.19
CA ILE A 39 19.37 9.60 -11.67
C ILE A 39 18.63 9.00 -10.47
N GLN A 40 18.09 9.88 -9.62
CA GLN A 40 17.12 9.48 -8.63
C GLN A 40 16.04 8.78 -9.43
N ASP A 41 15.89 7.48 -9.24
CA ASP A 41 14.72 6.75 -9.69
C ASP A 41 13.52 7.38 -8.98
N ARG A 42 12.98 8.42 -9.59
CA ARG A 42 11.86 9.18 -9.08
C ARG A 42 10.63 8.35 -9.39
N VAL A 43 10.15 7.65 -8.37
CA VAL A 43 8.86 6.95 -8.41
C VAL A 43 7.76 8.00 -8.46
N GLU A 44 7.46 8.50 -9.65
CA GLU A 44 6.31 9.36 -9.87
C GLU A 44 5.05 8.48 -9.84
N LEU A 45 4.39 8.40 -8.68
CA LEU A 45 3.02 7.89 -8.63
C LEU A 45 2.19 8.72 -9.62
N SER A 46 1.66 8.05 -10.65
CA SER A 46 0.73 8.66 -11.60
C SER A 46 -0.41 9.36 -10.84
N GLY A 47 -0.98 10.42 -11.40
CA GLY A 47 -2.09 11.14 -10.76
C GLY A 47 -3.22 10.20 -10.31
N LYS A 48 -3.52 9.18 -11.12
CA LYS A 48 -4.51 8.14 -10.81
C LYS A 48 -4.12 7.28 -9.59
N ALA A 49 -2.84 6.95 -9.43
CA ALA A 49 -2.39 6.18 -8.27
C ALA A 49 -2.55 6.97 -6.96
N LYS A 50 -2.30 8.29 -6.99
CA LYS A 50 -2.53 9.17 -5.84
C LYS A 50 -4.02 9.30 -5.49
N GLU A 51 -4.89 9.44 -6.49
CA GLU A 51 -6.34 9.44 -6.30
C GLU A 51 -6.83 8.14 -5.64
N LEU A 52 -6.33 6.99 -6.11
CA LEU A 52 -6.70 5.69 -5.55
C LEU A 52 -6.19 5.51 -4.11
N ASP A 53 -4.98 6.00 -3.79
CA ASP A 53 -4.44 5.95 -2.43
C ASP A 53 -5.27 6.84 -1.47
N ALA A 54 -5.64 8.04 -1.91
CA ALA A 54 -6.51 8.94 -1.14
C ALA A 54 -7.89 8.30 -0.90
N LEU A 55 -8.48 7.66 -1.91
CA LEU A 55 -9.76 6.97 -1.78
C LEU A 55 -9.68 5.78 -0.81
N LYS A 56 -8.60 4.97 -0.89
CA LYS A 56 -8.37 3.85 0.03
C LYS A 56 -8.23 4.32 1.47
N LYS A 57 -7.49 5.42 1.71
CA LYS A 57 -7.37 6.04 3.03
C LYS A 57 -8.73 6.49 3.55
N ALA A 58 -9.51 7.21 2.73
CA ALA A 58 -10.85 7.64 3.11
C ALA A 58 -11.78 6.46 3.45
N ILE A 59 -11.68 5.33 2.73
CA ILE A 59 -12.44 4.12 3.05
C ILE A 59 -11.99 3.51 4.38
N ASN A 60 -10.68 3.48 4.66
CA ASN A 60 -10.15 2.95 5.91
C ASN A 60 -10.47 3.82 7.13
N GLU A 61 -10.70 5.11 6.93
CA GLU A 61 -11.15 6.04 7.98
C GLU A 61 -12.66 5.91 8.27
N LEU A 62 -13.42 5.24 7.40
CA LEU A 62 -14.83 5.00 7.67
C LEU A 62 -14.97 4.07 8.88
N PRO A 63 -15.96 4.34 9.76
CA PRO A 63 -16.22 3.45 10.87
C PRO A 63 -16.66 2.09 10.35
N GLU A 64 -16.14 1.04 10.99
CA GLU A 64 -16.53 -0.35 10.72
C GLU A 64 -18.05 -0.53 10.91
N ILE A 65 -18.62 0.17 11.89
CA ILE A 65 -20.05 0.12 12.22
C ILE A 65 -20.72 1.43 11.80
N ARG A 66 -21.79 1.31 11.01
CA ARG A 66 -22.66 2.44 10.66
C ARG A 66 -23.72 2.65 11.74
N GLU A 67 -23.31 3.18 12.89
CA GLU A 67 -24.15 3.36 14.09
C GLU A 67 -25.54 3.94 13.79
N LYS A 68 -25.62 5.00 12.97
CA LYS A 68 -26.89 5.61 12.58
C LYS A 68 -27.86 4.61 11.94
N ARG A 69 -27.38 3.74 11.04
CA ARG A 69 -28.21 2.74 10.36
C ARG A 69 -28.64 1.62 11.31
N VAL A 70 -27.77 1.23 12.24
CA VAL A 70 -28.10 0.24 13.27
C VAL A 70 -29.23 0.76 14.15
N GLU A 71 -29.12 2.02 14.59
CA GLU A 71 -30.12 2.65 15.44
C GLU A 71 -31.47 2.82 14.73
N GLU A 72 -31.47 3.27 13.47
CA GLU A 72 -32.69 3.36 12.65
C GLU A 72 -33.41 2.00 12.54
N ILE A 73 -32.65 0.92 12.32
CA ILE A 73 -33.21 -0.43 12.23
C ILE A 73 -33.72 -0.90 13.59
N ARG A 74 -32.97 -0.67 14.68
CA ARG A 74 -33.38 -1.01 16.05
C ARG A 74 -34.71 -0.36 16.39
N GLN A 75 -34.83 0.94 16.16
CA GLN A 75 -36.07 1.69 16.40
C GLN A 75 -37.23 1.13 15.58
N ALA A 76 -37.02 0.86 14.28
CA ALA A 76 -38.06 0.27 13.44
C ALA A 76 -38.53 -1.11 13.93
N ILE A 77 -37.65 -1.91 14.54
CA ILE A 77 -37.99 -3.18 15.15
C ILE A 77 -38.81 -2.95 16.42
N GLU A 78 -38.35 -2.07 17.31
CA GLU A 78 -39.03 -1.75 18.58
C GLU A 78 -40.44 -1.18 18.37
N THR A 79 -40.64 -0.33 17.35
CA THR A 79 -41.95 0.22 17.02
C THR A 79 -42.83 -0.74 16.21
N GLY A 80 -42.31 -1.90 15.82
CA GLY A 80 -43.02 -2.88 14.98
C GLY A 80 -43.20 -2.47 13.52
N ASN A 81 -42.51 -1.41 13.06
CA ASN A 81 -42.57 -0.92 11.68
C ASN A 81 -41.55 -1.61 10.75
N TYR A 82 -40.69 -2.47 11.28
CA TYR A 82 -39.74 -3.24 10.49
C TYR A 82 -40.45 -4.33 9.66
N ARG A 83 -40.45 -4.17 8.34
CA ARG A 83 -41.05 -5.12 7.41
C ARG A 83 -39.97 -5.91 6.69
N ILE A 84 -40.06 -7.24 6.79
CA ILE A 84 -39.20 -8.17 6.09
C ILE A 84 -39.77 -8.42 4.70
N ASP A 85 -38.92 -8.34 3.68
CA ASP A 85 -39.25 -8.70 2.30
C ASP A 85 -38.68 -10.09 2.00
N PRO A 86 -39.52 -11.13 1.88
CA PRO A 86 -39.06 -12.50 1.65
C PRO A 86 -38.22 -12.67 0.37
N PHE A 87 -38.49 -11.88 -0.68
CA PHE A 87 -37.74 -11.96 -1.93
C PHE A 87 -36.34 -11.41 -1.78
N LYS A 88 -36.16 -10.34 -0.99
CA LYS A 88 -34.82 -9.82 -0.67
C LYS A 88 -34.00 -10.81 0.15
N VAL A 89 -34.64 -11.51 1.08
CA VAL A 89 -33.97 -12.56 1.88
C VAL A 89 -33.53 -13.71 0.97
N ALA A 90 -34.43 -14.26 0.15
CA ALA A 90 -34.09 -15.33 -0.78
C ALA A 90 -32.99 -14.92 -1.78
N GLY A 91 -33.07 -13.70 -2.32
CA GLY A 91 -32.06 -13.17 -3.22
C GLY A 91 -30.67 -13.10 -2.58
N LYS A 92 -30.57 -12.74 -1.29
CA LYS A 92 -29.30 -12.72 -0.56
C LYS A 92 -28.74 -14.11 -0.28
N ILE A 93 -29.60 -15.10 -0.03
CA ILE A 93 -29.16 -16.50 0.12
C ILE A 93 -28.55 -17.01 -1.19
N LEU A 94 -29.17 -16.69 -2.33
CA LEU A 94 -28.68 -17.13 -3.64
C LEU A 94 -27.40 -16.42 -4.09
N GLU A 95 -27.14 -15.19 -3.63
CA GLU A 95 -25.90 -14.45 -3.95
C GLU A 95 -24.67 -15.04 -3.24
N GLU A 96 -24.86 -15.69 -2.09
CA GLU A 96 -23.80 -16.27 -1.25
C GLU A 96 -23.51 -17.76 -1.56
N LEU A 97 -24.29 -18.38 -2.46
CA LEU A 97 -24.08 -19.76 -2.95
C LEU A 97 -23.19 -19.79 -4.19
#